data_AF-A0A370WTZ1-F1
#
_entry.id   AF-A0A370WTZ1-F1
#
_cell.length_a   1.000
_cell.length_b   1.000
_cell.length_c   1.000
_cell.angle_alpha   90.00
_cell.angle_beta   90.00
_cell.angle_gamma   90.00
#
_symmetry.space_group_name_H-M   'P 1'
#
loop_
_entity.id
_entity.type
_entity.pdbx_description
1 polymer ?
#
loop_
_entity_poly.entity_id
_entity_poly.type
_entity_poly.pdbx_seq_one_letter_code
_entity_poly.pdbx_strand_id
1 'polypeptide(L)'
;MPSTWISVSISQLENIDVYATDKSPTRSARMYGLECARARGHAMTHIRRWRGTGWCALLFVLCWAGYAIADDADGYVPTPSSIAGDWLVESHDAVIHIEQAGDQYQGRILWQLHDTYGPEDGPELAGKRVTDRKNPDPALRSRPLTGLRLLWGLTFDPGDKKWRDGHVYNSDDGRTYNCWVRMLGPDRLKLHGYLGISLFGGSTVWTRVTMKTTAAPGQRPFVEAPGK
;
A
#
# COMPACT_ATOMS: atom_id res chain seq x y z
N MET A 1 40.31 43.07 -24.61
CA MET A 1 40.51 43.40 -23.18
C MET A 1 39.29 44.18 -22.71
N PRO A 2 38.79 44.03 -21.47
CA PRO A 2 38.73 42.87 -20.57
C PRO A 2 37.25 42.50 -20.28
N SER A 3 36.81 41.24 -20.12
CA SER A 3 36.93 40.33 -18.96
C SER A 3 36.41 40.88 -17.63
N THR A 4 35.34 40.27 -17.10
CA THR A 4 35.22 40.01 -15.66
C THR A 4 34.44 38.72 -15.41
N TRP A 5 35.13 37.81 -14.72
CA TRP A 5 34.66 36.58 -14.10
C TRP A 5 34.22 36.87 -12.66
N ILE A 6 33.23 36.15 -12.12
CA ILE A 6 33.20 35.75 -10.71
C ILE A 6 32.70 34.29 -10.60
N SER A 7 33.68 33.41 -10.36
CA SER A 7 33.65 32.13 -9.63
C SER A 7 33.14 32.33 -8.19
N VAL A 8 32.63 31.39 -7.36
CA VAL A 8 32.68 29.93 -7.22
C VAL A 8 31.79 29.61 -5.99
N SER A 9 31.17 28.44 -5.91
CA SER A 9 31.33 27.53 -4.76
C SER A 9 30.67 26.19 -5.05
N ILE A 10 31.52 25.18 -5.20
CA ILE A 10 31.19 23.75 -5.14
C ILE A 10 31.21 23.36 -3.66
N SER A 11 30.16 22.69 -3.20
CA SER A 11 30.26 21.80 -2.05
C SER A 11 29.14 20.76 -2.08
N GLN A 12 29.54 19.51 -2.37
CA GLN A 12 28.97 18.25 -1.88
C GLN A 12 27.62 17.85 -2.54
N LEU A 13 27.57 17.00 -3.60
CA LEU A 13 27.76 15.54 -3.57
C LEU A 13 27.30 14.89 -2.27
N GLU A 14 26.17 14.16 -2.33
CA GLU A 14 26.04 12.79 -1.81
C GLU A 14 24.65 12.19 -2.13
N ASN A 15 24.69 11.12 -2.94
CA ASN A 15 23.93 9.87 -2.82
C ASN A 15 22.39 9.87 -2.95
N ILE A 16 21.88 9.35 -4.07
CA ILE A 16 21.46 7.93 -4.20
C ILE A 16 21.05 7.70 -5.67
N ASP A 17 21.91 6.99 -6.42
CA ASP A 17 21.59 6.27 -7.64
C ASP A 17 21.55 4.77 -7.31
N VAL A 18 20.37 4.16 -7.34
CA VAL A 18 20.10 2.74 -7.05
C VAL A 18 18.73 2.44 -7.71
N TYR A 19 18.51 1.62 -8.73
CA TYR A 19 19.32 0.74 -9.59
C TYR A 19 18.67 0.72 -10.99
N ALA A 20 19.47 0.83 -12.06
CA ALA A 20 19.11 0.32 -13.38
C ALA A 20 19.95 -0.92 -13.66
N THR A 21 19.27 -1.98 -14.08
CA THR A 21 19.82 -3.27 -14.51
C THR A 21 20.57 -3.14 -15.84
N ASP A 22 21.72 -3.80 -16.01
CA ASP A 22 22.02 -4.45 -17.28
C ASP A 22 22.98 -5.65 -17.13
N LYS A 23 22.93 -6.48 -18.17
CA LYS A 23 23.20 -7.90 -18.31
C LYS A 23 24.68 -8.25 -18.51
N SER A 24 24.93 -9.52 -18.20
CA SER A 24 26.02 -10.45 -18.58
C SER A 24 26.58 -10.29 -20.03
N PRO A 25 27.80 -10.80 -20.40
CA PRO A 25 28.19 -12.20 -20.15
C PRO A 25 29.69 -12.61 -20.13
N THR A 26 29.88 -13.93 -19.92
CA THR A 26 30.99 -14.84 -20.33
C THR A 26 32.29 -14.98 -19.50
N ARG A 27 32.47 -16.16 -18.87
CA ARG A 27 33.46 -17.24 -19.16
C ARG A 27 33.69 -18.10 -17.89
N SER A 28 33.21 -19.34 -17.88
CA SER A 28 34.01 -20.55 -18.13
C SER A 28 35.11 -20.83 -17.10
N ALA A 29 34.82 -21.73 -16.15
CA ALA A 29 35.80 -22.74 -15.73
C ALA A 29 35.07 -23.98 -15.23
N ARG A 30 35.62 -25.13 -15.63
CA ARG A 30 35.07 -26.48 -15.62
C ARG A 30 35.93 -27.31 -14.64
N MET A 31 35.39 -28.48 -14.26
CA MET A 31 36.10 -29.67 -13.71
C MET A 31 36.39 -29.65 -12.20
N TYR A 32 36.32 -30.73 -11.41
CA TYR A 32 36.07 -32.19 -11.50
C TYR A 32 35.31 -32.56 -10.18
N GLY A 33 34.34 -33.47 -10.05
CA GLY A 33 34.38 -34.90 -10.34
C GLY A 33 35.22 -35.67 -9.29
N LEU A 34 34.60 -36.27 -8.25
CA LEU A 34 35.06 -37.51 -7.59
C LEU A 34 34.07 -38.02 -6.52
N GLU A 35 34.09 -39.33 -6.36
CA GLU A 35 33.00 -40.23 -5.95
C GLU A 35 32.87 -40.51 -4.45
N CYS A 36 31.77 -41.19 -4.13
CA CYS A 36 31.47 -41.90 -2.90
C CYS A 36 32.61 -42.81 -2.38
N ALA A 37 32.76 -42.87 -1.06
CA ALA A 37 33.20 -44.09 -0.37
C ALA A 37 32.57 -44.19 1.02
N ARG A 38 32.13 -45.41 1.34
CA ARG A 38 31.37 -45.85 2.52
C ARG A 38 32.23 -46.83 3.31
N ALA A 39 32.41 -46.65 4.62
CA ALA A 39 32.73 -47.73 5.58
C ALA A 39 32.55 -47.21 7.03
N ARG A 40 31.52 -47.63 7.78
CA ARG A 40 31.45 -48.76 8.75
C ARG A 40 32.25 -48.55 10.06
N GLY A 41 31.58 -48.68 11.21
CA GLY A 41 32.22 -49.13 12.46
C GLY A 41 31.61 -48.67 13.80
N HIS A 42 30.68 -49.48 14.35
CA HIS A 42 30.48 -49.84 15.77
C HIS A 42 30.69 -48.81 16.91
N ALA A 43 29.66 -48.59 17.75
CA ALA A 43 29.60 -49.13 19.12
C ALA A 43 28.34 -48.66 19.89
N MET A 44 27.57 -49.63 20.38
CA MET A 44 26.56 -49.50 21.43
C MET A 44 27.22 -49.18 22.77
N THR A 45 26.68 -48.24 23.54
CA THR A 45 26.26 -48.33 24.97
C THR A 45 26.38 -46.95 25.63
N HIS A 46 25.26 -46.40 26.09
CA HIS A 46 25.02 -46.07 27.50
C HIS A 46 23.68 -45.34 27.61
N ILE A 47 22.71 -46.08 28.13
CA ILE A 47 21.44 -45.56 28.64
C ILE A 47 21.75 -44.60 29.78
N ARG A 48 21.41 -43.31 29.62
CA ARG A 48 21.22 -42.40 30.75
C ARG A 48 19.72 -42.13 30.88
N ARG A 49 19.11 -42.83 31.84
CA ARG A 49 17.80 -42.51 32.42
C ARG A 49 17.84 -41.06 32.93
N TRP A 50 16.96 -40.21 32.42
CA TRP A 50 16.55 -39.00 33.11
C TRP A 50 15.14 -39.24 33.65
N ARG A 51 15.03 -39.31 34.98
CA ARG A 51 13.78 -39.41 35.74
C ARG A 51 13.72 -38.20 36.67
N GLY A 52 12.55 -37.56 36.73
CA GLY A 52 12.17 -36.53 37.70
C GLY A 52 12.53 -35.12 37.23
N THR A 53 11.74 -34.07 37.43
CA THR A 53 10.50 -33.87 38.19
C THR A 53 9.92 -32.55 37.62
N GLY A 54 8.69 -32.52 37.13
CA GLY A 54 7.60 -31.90 37.90
C GLY A 54 7.71 -30.38 38.05
N TRP A 55 6.98 -29.64 37.20
CA TRP A 55 6.23 -28.42 37.52
C TRP A 55 6.95 -27.27 38.23
N CYS A 56 7.22 -26.17 37.51
CA CYS A 56 7.26 -24.82 38.07
C CYS A 56 7.00 -23.78 36.95
N ALA A 57 5.96 -22.97 37.15
CA ALA A 57 5.74 -21.61 36.62
C ALA A 57 5.81 -21.43 35.08
N LEU A 58 4.72 -21.32 34.31
CA LEU A 58 3.73 -20.23 34.38
C LEU A 58 4.38 -18.92 34.85
N LEU A 59 4.93 -18.13 33.92
CA LEU A 59 5.04 -16.66 33.91
C LEU A 59 6.02 -16.17 32.82
N PHE A 60 5.71 -16.41 31.54
CA PHE A 60 6.29 -15.66 30.42
C PHE A 60 5.25 -15.70 29.30
N VAL A 61 4.34 -14.72 29.26
CA VAL A 61 3.72 -14.03 28.10
C VAL A 61 2.59 -13.16 28.65
N LEU A 62 2.93 -12.17 29.47
CA LEU A 62 2.07 -11.03 29.78
C LEU A 62 2.95 -9.77 29.81
N CYS A 63 3.42 -9.37 28.63
CA CYS A 63 3.71 -7.97 28.32
C CYS A 63 3.92 -7.80 26.81
N TRP A 64 2.92 -8.19 26.01
CA TRP A 64 2.60 -7.40 24.82
C TRP A 64 1.50 -6.43 25.28
N ALA A 65 1.88 -5.55 26.20
CA ALA A 65 1.05 -4.42 26.58
C ALA A 65 0.85 -3.59 25.30
N GLY A 66 -0.41 -3.42 24.94
CA GLY A 66 -0.82 -2.92 23.64
C GLY A 66 -0.09 -1.66 23.23
N TYR A 67 0.49 -1.71 22.03
CA TYR A 67 0.60 -0.52 21.21
C TYR A 67 -0.82 -0.23 20.69
N ALA A 68 -1.68 0.29 21.56
CA ALA A 68 -2.89 0.94 21.10
C ALA A 68 -2.41 2.21 20.39
N ILE A 69 -2.39 2.18 19.05
CA ILE A 69 -2.33 3.41 18.27
C ILE A 69 -3.56 4.19 18.74
N ALA A 70 -3.35 5.27 19.50
CA ALA A 70 -4.42 6.21 19.75
C ALA A 70 -4.88 6.72 18.38
N ASP A 71 -6.16 6.54 18.04
CA ASP A 71 -6.74 7.29 16.93
C ASP A 71 -6.69 8.76 17.38
N ASP A 72 -5.61 9.48 17.02
CA ASP A 72 -5.53 10.92 17.26
C ASP A 72 -6.72 11.55 16.55
N ALA A 73 -7.75 11.89 17.32
CA ALA A 73 -8.92 12.64 16.86
C ALA A 73 -9.12 13.86 17.76
N ASP A 74 -8.02 14.41 18.27
CA ASP A 74 -8.06 15.48 19.26
C ASP A 74 -8.51 16.79 18.59
N GLY A 75 -9.81 17.09 18.76
CA GLY A 75 -10.41 18.40 18.50
C GLY A 75 -10.89 18.68 17.07
N TYR A 76 -10.54 17.86 16.08
CA TYR A 76 -11.03 18.08 14.71
C TYR A 76 -12.54 17.81 14.62
N VAL A 77 -13.30 18.81 14.19
CA VAL A 77 -14.74 18.70 13.91
C VAL A 77 -14.94 18.72 12.40
N PRO A 78 -15.21 17.57 11.76
CA PRO A 78 -15.48 17.55 10.33
C PRO A 78 -16.81 18.21 10.00
N THR A 79 -16.87 18.82 8.82
CA THR A 79 -18.12 19.15 8.13
C THR A 79 -18.39 18.09 7.04
N PRO A 80 -19.59 18.02 6.44
CA PRO A 80 -19.87 17.07 5.36
C PRO A 80 -18.85 17.13 4.21
N SER A 81 -18.35 18.33 3.88
CA SER A 81 -17.37 18.54 2.82
C SER A 81 -15.94 18.19 3.20
N SER A 82 -15.63 17.92 4.48
CA SER A 82 -14.27 17.60 4.93
C SER A 82 -13.65 16.38 4.23
N ILE A 83 -14.45 15.41 3.79
CA ILE A 83 -13.96 14.22 3.09
C ILE A 83 -13.59 14.49 1.63
N ALA A 84 -14.07 15.58 1.02
CA ALA A 84 -13.81 15.87 -0.38
C ALA A 84 -12.33 16.19 -0.62
N GLY A 85 -11.78 15.76 -1.76
CA GLY A 85 -10.39 16.00 -2.16
C GLY A 85 -9.66 14.74 -2.60
N ASP A 86 -8.34 14.86 -2.76
CA ASP A 86 -7.46 13.77 -3.20
C ASP A 86 -6.77 13.11 -2.00
N TRP A 87 -6.79 11.78 -1.99
CA TRP A 87 -6.34 10.98 -0.86
C TRP A 87 -5.37 9.89 -1.32
N LEU A 88 -4.14 9.94 -0.82
CA LEU A 88 -3.16 8.87 -0.97
C LEU A 88 -3.51 7.73 -0.02
N VAL A 89 -3.70 6.54 -0.58
CA VAL A 89 -3.96 5.32 0.21
C VAL A 89 -2.75 4.94 1.05
N GLU A 90 -2.95 4.16 2.11
CA GLU A 90 -1.89 3.76 3.05
C GLU A 90 -0.72 3.01 2.40
N SER A 91 -0.98 2.25 1.33
CA SER A 91 0.05 1.57 0.53
C SER A 91 0.89 2.52 -0.33
N HIS A 92 0.52 3.79 -0.43
CA HIS A 92 1.19 4.83 -1.23
C HIS A 92 1.26 4.55 -2.74
N ASP A 93 0.41 3.66 -3.24
CA ASP A 93 0.38 3.22 -4.64
C ASP A 93 -0.85 3.70 -5.42
N ALA A 94 -1.78 4.43 -4.78
CA ALA A 94 -2.95 5.01 -5.43
C ALA A 94 -3.41 6.32 -4.78
N VAL A 95 -3.97 7.21 -5.59
CA VAL A 95 -4.66 8.42 -5.15
C VAL A 95 -6.12 8.34 -5.53
N ILE A 96 -6.99 8.50 -4.53
CA ILE A 96 -8.43 8.46 -4.67
C ILE A 96 -8.98 9.88 -4.59
N HIS A 97 -9.69 10.31 -5.63
CA HIS A 97 -10.44 11.56 -5.61
C HIS A 97 -11.84 11.31 -5.06
N ILE A 98 -12.17 11.93 -3.93
CA ILE A 98 -13.50 11.90 -3.32
C ILE A 98 -14.23 13.21 -3.62
N GLU A 99 -15.44 13.10 -4.15
CA GLU A 99 -16.30 14.23 -4.52
C GLU A 99 -17.75 13.99 -4.06
N GLN A 100 -18.50 15.08 -3.97
CA GLN A 100 -19.93 15.01 -3.69
C GLN A 100 -20.71 14.57 -4.96
N ALA A 101 -21.64 13.63 -4.79
CA ALA A 101 -22.55 13.12 -5.79
C ALA A 101 -23.98 13.16 -5.25
N GLY A 102 -24.69 14.26 -5.49
CA GLY A 102 -25.97 14.54 -4.86
C GLY A 102 -25.80 14.76 -3.35
N ASP A 103 -26.56 14.03 -2.54
CA ASP A 103 -26.47 14.08 -1.07
C ASP A 103 -25.44 13.11 -0.48
N GLN A 104 -24.75 12.37 -1.34
CA GLN A 104 -23.75 11.37 -0.97
C GLN A 104 -22.37 11.75 -1.48
N TYR A 105 -21.36 10.98 -1.09
CA TYR A 105 -20.00 11.07 -1.60
C TYR A 105 -19.60 9.80 -2.35
N GLN A 106 -18.79 9.98 -3.38
CA GLN A 106 -18.20 8.91 -4.17
C GLN A 106 -16.71 9.16 -4.38
N GLY A 107 -15.96 8.10 -4.65
CA GLY A 107 -14.53 8.15 -4.87
C GLY A 107 -14.11 7.38 -6.13
N ARG A 108 -13.17 7.96 -6.88
CA ARG A 108 -12.58 7.36 -8.09
C ARG A 108 -11.07 7.31 -8.03
N ILE A 109 -10.46 6.34 -8.69
CA ILE A 109 -8.99 6.24 -8.81
C ILE A 109 -8.51 7.38 -9.72
N LEU A 110 -7.89 8.39 -9.13
CA LEU A 110 -7.32 9.52 -9.87
C LEU A 110 -5.95 9.14 -10.46
N TRP A 111 -5.16 8.40 -9.68
CA TRP A 111 -3.84 7.93 -10.08
C TRP A 111 -3.49 6.62 -9.38
N GLN A 112 -2.63 5.82 -10.00
CA GLN A 112 -2.04 4.63 -9.41
C GLN A 112 -0.60 4.46 -9.92
N LEU A 113 0.27 3.93 -9.07
CA LEU A 113 1.69 3.74 -9.37
C LEU A 113 1.89 2.75 -10.53
N HIS A 114 1.13 1.66 -10.51
CA HIS A 114 1.14 0.60 -11.52
C HIS A 114 -0.08 0.75 -12.44
N ASP A 115 -0.06 1.75 -13.34
CA ASP A 115 -1.15 1.99 -14.31
C ASP A 115 -1.01 1.18 -15.61
N THR A 116 0.14 0.53 -15.80
CA THR A 116 0.42 -0.44 -16.86
C THR A 116 1.01 -1.73 -16.30
N TYR A 117 0.69 -2.86 -16.92
CA TYR A 117 1.27 -4.16 -16.59
C TYR A 117 2.77 -4.20 -16.89
N GLY A 118 3.53 -4.83 -16.00
CA GLY A 118 4.96 -5.06 -16.15
C GLY A 118 5.27 -6.37 -16.88
N PRO A 119 6.55 -6.63 -17.18
CA PRO A 119 6.99 -7.92 -17.76
C PRO A 119 6.61 -9.14 -16.90
N GLU A 120 6.50 -8.96 -15.58
CA GLU A 120 6.09 -9.96 -14.61
C GLU A 120 4.64 -10.44 -14.78
N ASP A 121 3.77 -9.63 -15.39
CA ASP A 121 2.38 -9.99 -15.72
C ASP A 121 2.26 -10.86 -16.98
N GLY A 122 3.39 -11.10 -17.67
CA GLY A 122 3.47 -11.88 -18.88
C GLY A 122 3.59 -11.02 -20.15
N PRO A 123 4.23 -11.56 -21.21
CA PRO A 123 4.56 -10.80 -22.41
C PRO A 123 3.33 -10.28 -23.17
N GLU A 124 2.18 -10.91 -23.03
CA GLU A 124 0.93 -10.48 -23.66
C GLU A 124 0.32 -9.24 -23.02
N LEU A 125 0.61 -8.99 -21.74
CA LEU A 125 0.05 -7.88 -20.97
C LEU A 125 1.02 -6.71 -20.84
N ALA A 126 2.32 -6.97 -20.87
CA ALA A 126 3.37 -5.96 -20.70
C ALA A 126 3.11 -4.69 -21.53
N GLY A 127 3.09 -3.54 -20.85
CA GLY A 127 2.85 -2.22 -21.45
C GLY A 127 1.38 -1.88 -21.72
N LYS A 128 0.43 -2.81 -21.54
CA LYS A 128 -1.01 -2.51 -21.59
C LYS A 128 -1.47 -1.90 -20.27
N ARG A 129 -2.52 -1.09 -20.32
CA ARG A 129 -3.15 -0.51 -19.12
C ARG A 129 -3.72 -1.59 -18.21
N VAL A 130 -3.60 -1.39 -16.90
CA VAL A 130 -4.22 -2.29 -15.91
C VAL A 130 -5.75 -2.17 -15.98
N THR A 131 -6.41 -3.32 -16.04
CA THR A 131 -7.86 -3.48 -16.17
C THR A 131 -8.43 -4.32 -15.03
N ASP A 132 -9.75 -4.25 -14.83
CA ASP A 132 -10.50 -4.89 -13.75
C ASP A 132 -10.71 -6.41 -13.94
N ARG A 133 -9.63 -7.15 -14.22
CA ARG A 133 -9.67 -8.57 -14.66
C ARG A 133 -10.37 -9.51 -13.67
N LYS A 134 -10.42 -9.16 -12.39
CA LYS A 134 -11.02 -9.97 -11.32
C LYS A 134 -12.50 -9.67 -11.08
N ASN A 135 -13.09 -8.73 -11.84
CA ASN A 135 -14.50 -8.43 -11.69
C ASN A 135 -15.37 -9.69 -11.87
N PRO A 136 -16.35 -9.95 -10.99
CA PRO A 136 -17.25 -11.08 -11.12
C PRO A 136 -18.07 -11.01 -12.41
N ASP A 137 -18.44 -9.80 -12.87
CA ASP A 137 -19.09 -9.58 -14.16
C ASP A 137 -18.04 -9.56 -15.30
N PRO A 138 -18.08 -10.53 -16.24
CA PRO A 138 -17.16 -10.56 -17.37
C PRO A 138 -17.20 -9.30 -18.24
N ALA A 139 -18.36 -8.64 -18.35
CA ALA A 139 -18.51 -7.43 -19.17
C ALA A 139 -17.74 -6.23 -18.61
N LEU A 140 -17.42 -6.24 -17.32
CA LEU A 140 -16.68 -5.17 -16.65
C LEU A 140 -15.17 -5.40 -16.64
N ARG A 141 -14.68 -6.60 -16.99
CA ARG A 141 -13.26 -6.97 -16.83
C ARG A 141 -12.28 -6.20 -17.71
N SER A 142 -12.75 -5.61 -18.81
CA SER A 142 -11.92 -4.86 -19.75
C SER A 142 -11.81 -3.36 -19.40
N ARG A 143 -12.53 -2.88 -18.38
CA ARG A 143 -12.48 -1.46 -18.01
C ARG A 143 -11.13 -1.13 -17.35
N PRO A 144 -10.50 0.02 -17.67
CA PRO A 144 -9.31 0.47 -16.96
C PRO A 144 -9.59 0.69 -15.47
N LEU A 145 -8.58 0.43 -14.62
CA LEU A 145 -8.67 0.77 -13.19
C LEU A 145 -8.56 2.27 -12.96
N THR A 146 -7.70 2.97 -13.69
CA THR A 146 -7.64 4.43 -13.62
C THR A 146 -8.99 5.04 -14.03
N GLY A 147 -9.54 5.91 -13.18
CA GLY A 147 -10.87 6.51 -13.33
C GLY A 147 -12.02 5.66 -12.80
N LEU A 148 -11.77 4.42 -12.36
CA LEU A 148 -12.81 3.54 -11.82
C LEU A 148 -13.38 4.11 -10.52
N ARG A 149 -14.71 4.14 -10.42
CA ARG A 149 -15.42 4.47 -9.17
C ARG A 149 -15.29 3.30 -8.20
N LEU A 150 -14.49 3.48 -7.16
CA LEU A 150 -14.24 2.46 -6.14
C LEU A 150 -15.08 2.66 -4.88
N LEU A 151 -15.55 3.89 -4.62
CA LEU A 151 -16.24 4.26 -3.39
C LEU A 151 -17.55 4.96 -3.75
N TRP A 152 -18.66 4.64 -3.08
CA TRP A 152 -19.96 5.30 -3.28
C TRP A 152 -20.86 5.13 -2.06
N GLY A 153 -21.98 5.86 -2.01
CA GLY A 153 -23.01 5.68 -0.97
C GLY A 153 -22.78 6.45 0.34
N LEU A 154 -21.60 7.06 0.49
CA LEU A 154 -21.18 7.68 1.75
C LEU A 154 -22.05 8.88 2.11
N THR A 155 -22.74 8.81 3.24
CA THR A 155 -23.59 9.89 3.76
C THR A 155 -23.06 10.37 5.11
N PHE A 156 -22.91 11.68 5.30
CA PHE A 156 -22.39 12.23 6.55
C PHE A 156 -23.44 12.18 7.67
N ASP A 157 -23.07 11.58 8.80
CA ASP A 157 -23.82 11.57 10.05
C ASP A 157 -23.16 12.57 11.04
N PRO A 158 -23.84 13.68 11.38
CA PRO A 158 -23.29 14.67 12.31
C PRO A 158 -23.23 14.17 13.76
N GLY A 159 -24.03 13.15 14.13
CA GLY A 159 -24.10 12.62 15.48
C GLY A 159 -22.84 11.87 15.89
N ASP A 160 -22.19 11.18 14.95
CA ASP A 160 -20.99 10.40 15.21
C ASP A 160 -19.75 10.89 14.45
N LYS A 161 -19.93 11.92 13.60
CA LYS A 161 -18.89 12.55 12.77
C LYS A 161 -18.28 11.57 11.77
N LYS A 162 -19.10 10.71 11.15
CA LYS A 162 -18.68 9.72 10.14
C LYS A 162 -19.48 9.83 8.86
N TRP A 163 -18.90 9.36 7.77
CA TRP A 163 -19.63 9.03 6.56
C TRP A 163 -19.96 7.56 6.60
N ARG A 164 -21.24 7.21 6.52
CA ARG A 164 -21.77 5.86 6.69
C ARG A 164 -22.43 5.36 5.41
N ASP A 165 -22.83 4.08 5.44
CA ASP A 165 -23.57 3.40 4.37
C ASP A 165 -22.83 3.40 3.03
N GLY A 166 -21.51 3.57 3.10
CA GLY A 166 -20.66 3.51 1.94
C GLY A 166 -20.41 2.08 1.50
N HIS A 167 -19.99 1.96 0.25
CA HIS A 167 -19.48 0.73 -0.33
C HIS A 167 -18.13 1.00 -0.97
N VAL A 168 -17.21 0.06 -0.82
CA VAL A 168 -15.87 0.09 -1.42
C VAL A 168 -15.64 -1.17 -2.25
N TYR A 169 -15.33 -1.01 -3.54
CA TYR A 169 -14.92 -2.08 -4.44
C TYR A 169 -13.41 -2.27 -4.38
N ASN A 170 -12.97 -3.52 -4.20
CA ASN A 170 -11.58 -3.91 -4.29
C ASN A 170 -11.34 -4.67 -5.61
N SER A 171 -10.56 -4.09 -6.52
CA SER A 171 -10.20 -4.73 -7.78
C SER A 171 -9.26 -5.92 -7.61
N ASP A 172 -8.58 -6.05 -6.48
CA ASP A 172 -7.62 -7.12 -6.23
C ASP A 172 -8.29 -8.45 -5.87
N ASP A 173 -9.54 -8.42 -5.44
CA ASP A 173 -10.33 -9.63 -5.16
C ASP A 173 -11.69 -9.65 -5.89
N GLY A 174 -12.06 -8.55 -6.56
CA GLY A 174 -13.32 -8.41 -7.29
C GLY A 174 -14.55 -8.25 -6.38
N ARG A 175 -14.37 -7.91 -5.11
CA ARG A 175 -15.45 -7.84 -4.12
C ARG A 175 -15.79 -6.42 -3.73
N THR A 176 -17.03 -6.25 -3.29
CA THR A 176 -17.51 -5.01 -2.69
C THR A 176 -17.75 -5.22 -1.20
N TYR A 177 -17.25 -4.30 -0.40
CA TYR A 177 -17.37 -4.26 1.04
C TYR A 177 -18.24 -3.08 1.45
N ASN A 178 -18.95 -3.21 2.56
CA ASN A 178 -19.55 -2.03 3.20
C ASN A 178 -18.43 -1.24 3.88
N CYS A 179 -18.57 0.07 3.96
CA CYS A 179 -17.58 0.89 4.63
C CYS A 179 -18.16 2.11 5.32
N TRP A 180 -17.41 2.62 6.29
CA TRP A 180 -17.57 3.96 6.81
C TRP A 180 -16.23 4.69 6.77
N VAL A 181 -16.29 6.02 6.74
CA VAL A 181 -15.13 6.90 6.80
C VAL A 181 -15.24 7.84 7.99
N ARG A 182 -14.12 8.12 8.64
CA ARG A 182 -14.01 9.13 9.71
C ARG A 182 -12.76 9.97 9.48
N MET A 183 -12.86 11.27 9.71
CA MET A 183 -11.68 12.14 9.74
C MET A 183 -10.91 11.94 11.05
N LEU A 184 -9.61 11.71 10.95
CA LEU A 184 -8.66 11.74 12.07
C LEU A 184 -8.03 13.14 12.23
N GLY A 185 -8.11 13.97 11.19
CA GLY A 185 -7.66 15.36 11.20
C GLY A 185 -8.04 16.04 9.89
N PRO A 186 -7.55 17.25 9.59
CA PRO A 186 -7.81 17.92 8.31
C PRO A 186 -7.27 17.11 7.11
N ASP A 187 -6.15 16.41 7.31
CA ASP A 187 -5.39 15.74 6.24
C ASP A 187 -5.26 14.23 6.42
N ARG A 188 -5.99 13.65 7.38
CA ARG A 188 -6.03 12.20 7.58
C ARG A 188 -7.46 11.73 7.71
N LEU A 189 -7.80 10.69 6.96
CA LEU A 189 -9.05 9.96 7.13
C LEU A 189 -8.76 8.49 7.40
N LYS A 190 -9.69 7.85 8.10
CA LYS A 190 -9.73 6.41 8.31
C LYS A 190 -10.90 5.85 7.52
N LEU A 191 -10.63 4.92 6.62
CA LEU A 191 -11.64 4.11 5.96
C LEU A 191 -11.67 2.75 6.63
N HIS A 192 -12.85 2.26 6.97
CA HIS A 192 -13.03 0.92 7.51
C HIS A 192 -14.00 0.13 6.63
N GLY A 193 -13.49 -0.92 5.98
CA GLY A 193 -14.25 -1.81 5.11
C GLY A 193 -14.56 -3.14 5.79
N TYR A 194 -15.77 -3.67 5.62
CA TYR A 194 -16.23 -4.88 6.29
C TYR A 194 -17.24 -5.66 5.45
N LEU A 195 -17.41 -6.95 5.77
CA LEU A 195 -18.40 -7.82 5.14
C LEU A 195 -19.49 -8.20 6.17
N GLY A 196 -20.74 -7.81 5.91
CA GLY A 196 -21.85 -8.04 6.83
C GLY A 196 -21.79 -7.11 8.05
N ILE A 197 -21.22 -7.58 9.17
CA ILE A 197 -21.11 -6.79 10.40
C ILE A 197 -19.79 -6.01 10.46
N SER A 198 -19.83 -4.78 10.98
CA SER A 198 -18.67 -3.88 11.02
C SER A 198 -17.54 -4.30 11.94
N LEU A 199 -17.70 -5.39 12.69
CA LEU A 199 -16.63 -5.93 13.54
C LEU A 199 -15.66 -6.83 12.75
N PHE A 200 -16.11 -7.42 11.64
CA PHE A 200 -15.30 -8.29 10.79
C PHE A 200 -14.89 -7.53 9.52
N GLY A 201 -13.90 -6.68 9.68
CA GLY A 201 -13.38 -5.80 8.63
C GLY A 201 -11.95 -5.36 8.87
N GLY A 202 -11.43 -4.55 7.96
CA GLY A 202 -10.11 -3.92 8.03
C GLY A 202 -10.22 -2.40 8.00
N SER A 203 -9.27 -1.72 8.62
CA SER A 203 -9.13 -0.26 8.51
C SER A 203 -7.87 0.10 7.75
N THR A 204 -7.92 1.23 7.06
CA THR A 204 -6.76 1.86 6.43
C THR A 204 -6.81 3.37 6.65
N VAL A 205 -5.66 4.00 6.78
CA VAL A 205 -5.54 5.45 7.00
C VAL A 205 -5.01 6.10 5.73
N TRP A 206 -5.77 7.03 5.18
CA TRP A 206 -5.39 7.76 3.97
C TRP A 206 -4.95 9.17 4.33
N THR A 207 -4.01 9.67 3.54
CA THR A 207 -3.43 11.01 3.74
C THR A 207 -3.87 11.91 2.60
N ARG A 208 -4.33 13.12 2.93
CA ARG A 208 -4.71 14.11 1.92
C ARG A 208 -3.48 14.52 1.14
N VAL A 209 -3.64 14.70 -0.17
CA VAL A 209 -2.58 15.16 -1.06
C VAL A 209 -3.12 16.17 -2.05
N THR A 210 -2.22 16.91 -2.71
CA THR A 210 -2.56 17.72 -3.88
C THR A 210 -1.88 17.13 -5.10
N MET A 211 -2.67 16.74 -6.09
CA MET A 211 -2.14 16.26 -7.37
C MET A 211 -1.82 17.46 -8.25
N LYS A 212 -0.53 17.74 -8.48
CA LYS A 212 -0.13 18.71 -9.50
C LYS A 212 0.05 17.99 -10.83
N THR A 213 -0.83 18.31 -11.76
CA THR A 213 -0.60 17.97 -13.17
C THR A 213 0.28 19.07 -13.76
N THR A 214 1.55 18.78 -14.02
CA THR A 214 2.42 19.69 -14.75
C THR A 214 1.88 19.85 -16.17
N ALA A 215 1.74 21.09 -16.65
CA ALA A 215 1.21 21.39 -17.99
C ALA A 215 2.09 20.90 -19.16
N ALA A 216 3.26 20.29 -18.87
CA ALA A 216 4.18 19.78 -19.87
C ALA A 216 3.72 18.41 -20.43
N PRO A 217 3.65 18.24 -21.76
CA PRO A 217 3.30 16.96 -22.36
C PRO A 217 4.25 15.85 -21.92
N GLY A 218 3.69 14.76 -21.37
CA GLY A 218 4.44 13.55 -21.02
C GLY A 218 4.97 13.47 -19.58
N GLN A 219 4.77 14.50 -18.75
CA GLN A 219 5.17 14.43 -17.35
C GLN A 219 4.07 13.79 -16.50
N ARG A 220 4.44 12.77 -15.71
CA ARG A 220 3.50 12.11 -14.78
C ARG A 220 3.09 13.10 -13.69
N PRO A 221 1.82 13.11 -13.24
CA PRO A 221 1.43 13.88 -12.07
C PRO A 221 2.28 13.43 -10.87
N PHE A 222 2.66 14.38 -10.04
CA PHE A 222 3.35 14.08 -8.78
C PHE A 222 2.49 14.51 -7.60
N VAL A 223 2.65 13.77 -6.52
CA VAL A 223 1.89 13.90 -5.28
C VAL A 223 2.62 14.87 -4.36
N GLU A 224 2.03 16.02 -4.07
CA GLU A 224 2.53 16.89 -3.00
C GLU A 224 1.80 16.61 -1.69
N ALA A 225 2.58 16.43 -0.62
CA ALA A 225 2.06 16.37 0.74
C ALA A 225 1.49 17.75 1.16
N PRO A 226 0.51 17.79 2.09
CA PRO A 226 -0.05 19.05 2.55
C PRO A 226 1.05 19.92 3.15
N GLY A 227 1.05 21.21 2.78
CA GLY A 227 2.03 22.18 3.29
C GLY A 227 1.91 22.30 4.81
N LYS A 228 3.05 22.24 5.50
CA LYS A 228 3.13 22.48 6.95
C LYS A 228 2.80 23.92 7.31
#